data_AF-A0A0J1D474-F1
#
_entry.id   AF-A0A0J1D474-F1
#
_cell.length_a   1.000
_cell.length_b   1.000
_cell.length_c   1.000
_cell.angle_alpha   90.00
_cell.angle_beta   90.00
_cell.angle_gamma   90.00
#
_symmetry.space_group_name_H-M   'P 1'
#
loop_
_entity.id
_entity.type
_entity.pdbx_description
1 polymer ?
#
loop_
_entity_poly.entity_id
_entity_poly.type
_entity_poly.pdbx_seq_one_letter_code
_entity_poly.pdbx_strand_id
1 'polypeptide(L)'
;MDFEMLETETNGTIIKVVGVGGAGGNAVQHMINRGVQGVDFIVMNTDAQALARSRATSVIQLGNTGLGAGAKPDMGKAAAEDARERIADALRGAHMVFITAGMGGGTGTGAAPVVAQIAKEMGILTVGVVSKPFEFEGGRRMRVAEAGSQQLEDHVDSLIVVLNDKLFEVMGDDAEMDKCFQCADDVLNNAVAGIAEIINVDGLVNVDFEDVKTVMGEQGKAMMGTATVAGVDRARLAAEQAVASPLLEGVDLSGARGVLVNITSSRSLRLSETREVMNTIKSYAAEDATVIFGAVYDDAMGDALRVTVVATGLGRAAKKQQAAPMTLLRTGTDNAPVAHAQHSYAPQQSNGTDYGALDTPAVWRSSRETAASHVQALQEKGVDTYDIPAFLRKQAD
;
A
#
# COMPACT_ATOMS: atom_id res chain seq x y z
N MET A 1 -28.79 44.20 21.44
CA MET A 1 -27.81 43.13 21.69
C MET A 1 -27.95 42.22 20.49
N ASP A 2 -27.17 42.51 19.46
CA ASP A 2 -27.11 41.69 18.27
C ASP A 2 -26.46 40.39 18.67
N PHE A 3 -27.22 39.31 18.57
CA PHE A 3 -26.71 37.96 18.75
C PHE A 3 -25.90 37.63 17.51
N GLU A 4 -24.58 37.82 17.61
CA GLU A 4 -23.62 37.16 16.72
C GLU A 4 -23.79 35.65 16.93
N MET A 5 -24.54 35.01 16.02
CA MET A 5 -24.36 33.58 15.84
C MET A 5 -22.91 33.41 15.37
N LEU A 6 -22.06 32.89 16.25
CA LEU A 6 -20.85 32.21 15.83
C LEU A 6 -21.31 31.12 14.86
N GLU A 7 -21.29 31.45 13.56
CA GLU A 7 -21.17 30.46 12.52
C GLU A 7 -19.97 29.62 12.95
N THR A 8 -20.26 28.44 13.48
CA THR A 8 -19.26 27.40 13.53
C THR A 8 -19.03 27.10 12.07
N GLU A 9 -18.08 27.81 11.45
CA GLU A 9 -17.64 27.53 10.09
C GLU A 9 -17.52 26.02 10.04
N THR A 10 -18.34 25.40 9.17
CA THR A 10 -18.27 23.98 8.86
C THR A 10 -16.88 23.72 8.32
N ASN A 11 -15.94 23.51 9.23
CA ASN A 11 -14.53 23.41 8.94
C ASN A 11 -14.37 22.08 8.24
N GLY A 12 -14.23 22.11 6.92
CA GLY A 12 -13.96 20.93 6.11
C GLY A 12 -12.71 20.21 6.60
N THR A 13 -12.44 19.03 6.03
CA THR A 13 -11.27 18.24 6.39
C THR A 13 -9.98 19.03 6.11
N ILE A 14 -9.33 19.49 7.18
CA ILE A 14 -8.02 20.16 7.08
C ILE A 14 -6.96 19.13 6.63
N ILE A 15 -6.49 19.29 5.40
CA ILE A 15 -5.42 18.50 4.79
C ILE A 15 -4.17 19.37 4.66
N LYS A 16 -3.03 18.89 5.15
CA LYS A 16 -1.74 19.59 5.02
C LYS A 16 -0.79 18.80 4.12
N VAL A 17 -0.03 19.49 3.28
CA VAL A 17 0.99 18.90 2.40
C VAL A 17 2.35 19.44 2.79
N VAL A 18 3.22 18.56 3.28
CA VAL A 18 4.54 18.88 3.79
C VAL A 18 5.62 18.42 2.83
N GLY A 19 6.29 19.37 2.18
CA GLY A 19 7.47 19.12 1.36
C GLY A 19 8.75 19.15 2.18
N VAL A 20 9.44 18.02 2.26
CA VAL A 20 10.68 17.88 3.06
C VAL A 20 11.91 17.80 2.15
N GLY A 21 12.86 18.71 2.36
CA GLY A 21 14.08 18.82 1.58
C GLY A 21 13.87 19.48 0.21
N GLY A 22 14.88 19.38 -0.67
CA GLY A 22 14.87 20.02 -1.99
C GLY A 22 13.78 19.48 -2.92
N ALA A 23 13.77 18.16 -3.15
CA ALA A 23 12.78 17.52 -4.03
C ALA A 23 11.35 17.67 -3.50
N GLY A 24 11.11 17.48 -2.19
CA GLY A 24 9.79 17.70 -1.61
C GLY A 24 9.34 19.16 -1.72
N GLY A 25 10.25 20.12 -1.54
CA GLY A 25 9.96 21.54 -1.76
C GLY A 25 9.63 21.87 -3.22
N ASN A 26 10.31 21.24 -4.18
CA ASN A 26 10.00 21.38 -5.61
C ASN A 26 8.62 20.81 -5.93
N ALA A 27 8.30 19.61 -5.44
CA ALA A 27 7.00 18.98 -5.63
C ALA A 27 5.86 19.84 -5.06
N VAL A 28 6.02 20.41 -3.86
CA VAL A 28 5.06 21.37 -3.29
C VAL A 28 4.93 22.61 -4.16
N GLN A 29 6.05 23.19 -4.62
CA GLN A 29 6.00 24.36 -5.48
C GLN A 29 5.28 24.07 -6.80
N HIS A 30 5.47 22.87 -7.34
CA HIS A 30 4.77 22.38 -8.52
C HIS A 30 3.27 22.23 -8.28
N MET A 31 2.86 21.66 -7.13
CA MET A 31 1.45 21.58 -6.73
C MET A 31 0.78 22.96 -6.61
N ILE A 32 1.49 23.94 -6.03
CA ILE A 32 1.02 25.33 -5.96
C ILE A 32 0.84 25.92 -7.36
N ASN A 33 1.79 25.68 -8.27
CA ASN A 33 1.72 26.19 -9.64
C ASN A 33 0.61 25.52 -10.46
N ARG A 34 0.32 24.24 -10.19
CA ARG A 34 -0.80 23.49 -10.77
C ARG A 34 -2.16 23.87 -10.18
N GLY A 35 -2.18 24.65 -9.09
CA GLY A 35 -3.40 25.18 -8.49
C GLY A 35 -4.20 24.18 -7.67
N VAL A 36 -3.53 23.21 -7.04
CA VAL A 36 -4.21 22.24 -6.14
C VAL A 36 -4.91 23.00 -5.01
N GLN A 37 -6.20 22.75 -4.83
CA GLN A 37 -7.06 23.45 -3.87
C GLN A 37 -7.33 22.59 -2.62
N GLY A 38 -7.82 23.24 -1.56
CA GLY A 38 -8.25 22.55 -0.34
C GLY A 38 -7.12 21.95 0.49
N VAL A 39 -5.88 22.39 0.32
CA VAL A 39 -4.72 21.91 1.07
C VAL A 39 -3.84 23.06 1.55
N ASP A 40 -3.28 22.92 2.75
CA ASP A 40 -2.28 23.84 3.26
C ASP A 40 -0.87 23.35 2.94
N PHE A 41 -0.08 24.17 2.25
CA PHE A 41 1.29 23.82 1.89
C PHE A 41 2.29 24.26 2.96
N ILE A 42 3.15 23.32 3.36
CA ILE A 42 4.27 23.53 4.28
C ILE A 42 5.55 23.05 3.61
N VAL A 43 6.61 23.83 3.65
CA VAL A 43 7.94 23.39 3.18
C VAL A 43 8.94 23.40 4.34
N MET A 44 9.66 22.30 4.49
CA MET A 44 10.68 22.12 5.52
C MET A 44 12.02 21.77 4.88
N ASN A 45 13.06 22.57 5.11
CA ASN A 45 14.37 22.31 4.53
C ASN A 45 15.51 22.83 5.41
N THR A 46 16.68 22.22 5.29
CA THR A 46 17.92 22.66 5.92
C THR A 46 18.68 23.72 5.11
N ASP A 47 18.31 23.88 3.83
CA ASP A 47 18.88 24.87 2.92
C ASP A 47 18.00 26.14 2.91
N ALA A 48 18.55 27.25 3.40
CA ALA A 48 17.84 28.52 3.48
C ALA A 48 17.59 29.16 2.10
N GLN A 49 18.47 28.92 1.11
CA GLN A 49 18.30 29.44 -0.25
C GLN A 49 17.13 28.76 -0.97
N ALA A 50 16.96 27.46 -0.73
CA ALA A 50 15.81 26.72 -1.23
C ALA A 50 14.51 27.24 -0.61
N LEU A 51 14.49 27.51 0.70
CA LEU A 51 13.30 28.02 1.40
C LEU A 51 12.88 29.40 0.94
N ALA A 52 13.84 30.31 0.69
CA ALA A 52 13.55 31.67 0.23
C ALA A 52 12.81 31.74 -1.12
N ARG A 53 12.86 30.67 -1.91
CA ARG A 53 12.16 30.57 -3.21
C ARG A 53 10.75 29.99 -3.09
N SER A 54 10.40 29.41 -1.95
CA SER A 54 9.12 28.73 -1.75
C SER A 54 7.96 29.72 -1.65
N ARG A 55 6.84 29.40 -2.29
CA ARG A 55 5.56 30.12 -2.17
C ARG A 55 4.57 29.45 -1.21
N ALA A 56 5.03 28.47 -0.42
CA ALA A 56 4.17 27.76 0.51
C ALA A 56 3.67 28.67 1.64
N THR A 57 2.49 28.37 2.18
CA THR A 57 1.85 29.13 3.26
C THR A 57 2.71 29.15 4.53
N SER A 58 3.40 28.04 4.81
CA SER A 58 4.33 27.93 5.93
C SER A 58 5.68 27.37 5.49
N VAL A 59 6.75 27.98 5.99
CA VAL A 59 8.13 27.64 5.63
C VAL A 59 8.93 27.46 6.92
N ILE A 60 9.50 26.27 7.11
CA ILE A 60 10.23 25.91 8.33
C ILE A 60 11.66 25.57 7.98
N GLN A 61 12.59 26.36 8.53
CA GLN A 61 14.00 26.03 8.46
C GLN A 61 14.36 24.94 9.48
N LEU A 62 14.93 23.84 8.99
CA LEU A 62 15.48 22.76 9.78
C LEU A 62 16.97 23.03 10.05
N GLY A 63 17.38 22.96 11.31
CA GLY A 63 18.75 23.30 11.71
C GLY A 63 19.12 24.79 11.57
N ASN A 64 20.31 25.13 12.06
CA ASN A 64 20.69 26.53 12.32
C ASN A 64 21.57 27.16 11.23
N THR A 65 22.29 26.36 10.44
CA THR A 65 23.32 26.89 9.52
C THR A 65 22.77 27.36 8.17
N GLY A 66 21.64 26.81 7.73
CA GLY A 66 21.04 27.15 6.43
C GLY A 66 21.81 26.63 5.21
N LEU A 67 22.84 25.79 5.40
CA LEU A 67 23.74 25.29 4.34
C LEU A 67 23.37 23.90 3.80
N GLY A 68 22.27 23.32 4.28
CA GLY A 68 21.87 21.97 3.90
C GLY A 68 22.52 20.85 4.72
N ALA A 69 22.02 19.62 4.55
CA ALA A 69 22.49 18.42 5.26
C ALA A 69 23.70 17.73 4.61
N GLY A 70 24.25 18.25 3.50
CA GLY A 70 25.43 17.69 2.84
C GLY A 70 25.29 16.22 2.39
N ALA A 71 24.10 15.82 1.95
CA ALA A 71 23.75 14.43 1.59
C ALA A 71 23.97 13.41 2.72
N LYS A 72 23.91 13.83 3.99
CA LYS A 72 23.97 12.97 5.17
C LYS A 72 22.58 12.88 5.83
N PRO A 73 21.92 11.72 5.83
CA PRO A 73 20.63 11.54 6.48
C PRO A 73 20.63 11.88 7.96
N ASP A 74 21.67 11.49 8.70
CA ASP A 74 21.77 11.75 10.15
C ASP A 74 21.71 13.24 10.49
N MET A 75 22.31 14.09 9.64
CA MET A 75 22.24 15.55 9.81
C MET A 75 20.82 16.09 9.57
N GLY A 76 20.11 15.53 8.59
CA GLY A 76 18.71 15.86 8.32
C GLY A 76 17.79 15.45 9.47
N LYS A 77 18.03 14.25 10.03
CA LYS A 77 17.31 13.72 11.18
C LYS A 77 17.51 14.60 12.43
N ALA A 78 18.75 14.87 12.81
CA ALA A 78 19.05 15.71 13.97
C ALA A 78 18.44 17.12 13.83
N ALA A 79 18.52 17.72 12.63
CA ALA A 79 17.93 19.01 12.35
C ALA A 79 16.39 19.03 12.47
N ALA A 80 15.73 17.91 12.19
CA ALA A 80 14.28 17.75 12.38
C ALA A 80 13.91 17.51 13.84
N GLU A 81 14.70 16.73 14.57
CA GLU A 81 14.52 16.50 16.01
C GLU A 81 14.65 17.80 16.80
N ASP A 82 15.65 18.64 16.50
CA ASP A 82 15.82 19.97 17.09
C ASP A 82 14.63 20.91 16.78
N ALA A 83 13.93 20.67 15.67
CA ALA A 83 12.79 21.47 15.23
C ALA A 83 11.43 20.85 15.60
N ARG A 84 11.40 19.80 16.44
CA ARG A 84 10.20 19.00 16.72
C ARG A 84 8.99 19.83 17.15
N GLU A 85 9.17 20.78 18.05
CA GLU A 85 8.07 21.65 18.54
C GLU A 85 7.49 22.52 17.41
N ARG A 86 8.35 23.13 16.60
CA ARG A 86 7.92 23.94 15.44
C ARG A 86 7.19 23.10 14.38
N ILE A 87 7.63 21.85 14.19
CA ILE A 87 6.96 20.91 13.29
C ILE A 87 5.56 20.57 13.83
N ALA A 88 5.46 20.22 15.12
CA ALA A 88 4.19 19.91 15.76
C ALA A 88 3.20 21.09 15.72
N ASP A 89 3.69 22.31 15.95
CA ASP A 89 2.89 23.54 15.84
C ASP A 89 2.34 23.72 14.42
N ALA A 90 3.17 23.51 13.40
CA ALA A 90 2.75 23.65 12.01
C ALA A 90 1.74 22.56 11.58
N LEU A 91 1.82 21.36 12.17
CA LEU A 91 0.90 20.25 11.89
C LEU A 91 -0.41 20.32 12.69
N ARG A 92 -0.49 21.14 13.73
CA ARG A 92 -1.66 21.24 14.60
C ARG A 92 -2.95 21.50 13.81
N GLY A 93 -4.01 20.80 14.20
CA GLY A 93 -5.34 20.93 13.58
C GLY A 93 -5.53 20.17 12.27
N ALA A 94 -4.49 19.53 11.72
CA ALA A 94 -4.66 18.70 10.52
C ALA A 94 -5.38 17.39 10.86
N HIS A 95 -6.31 16.98 10.00
CA HIS A 95 -6.90 15.64 10.05
C HIS A 95 -6.03 14.65 9.25
N MET A 96 -5.40 15.14 8.18
CA MET A 96 -4.56 14.38 7.29
C MET A 96 -3.30 15.17 6.90
N VAL A 97 -2.18 14.47 6.79
CA VAL A 97 -0.94 15.05 6.28
C VAL A 97 -0.33 14.18 5.18
N PHE A 98 0.02 14.83 4.07
CA PHE A 98 0.86 14.25 3.03
C PHE A 98 2.31 14.70 3.26
N ILE A 99 3.24 13.75 3.36
CA ILE A 99 4.66 14.04 3.50
C ILE A 99 5.34 13.68 2.20
N THR A 100 5.76 14.68 1.44
CA THR A 100 6.47 14.50 0.17
C THR A 100 7.97 14.75 0.32
N ALA A 101 8.78 13.80 -0.15
CA ALA A 101 10.23 13.87 -0.07
C ALA A 101 10.91 13.04 -1.16
N GLY A 102 12.04 13.55 -1.67
CA GLY A 102 12.95 12.75 -2.50
C GLY A 102 13.94 11.98 -1.62
N MET A 103 13.93 10.66 -1.75
CA MET A 103 14.78 9.75 -1.00
C MET A 103 16.18 9.66 -1.63
N GLY A 104 17.19 9.37 -0.81
CA GLY A 104 18.59 9.27 -1.24
C GLY A 104 19.43 10.53 -0.99
N GLY A 105 18.77 11.66 -0.67
CA GLY A 105 19.40 12.89 -0.18
C GLY A 105 19.73 12.86 1.32
N GLY A 106 20.10 14.01 1.88
CA GLY A 106 20.32 14.16 3.33
C GLY A 106 19.04 14.56 4.07
N THR A 107 18.48 15.72 3.69
CA THR A 107 17.33 16.31 4.39
C THR A 107 16.07 15.49 4.24
N GLY A 108 15.64 15.18 3.00
CA GLY A 108 14.42 14.39 2.74
C GLY A 108 14.46 13.04 3.46
N THR A 109 15.51 12.26 3.20
CA THR A 109 15.70 10.93 3.79
C THR A 109 15.72 10.92 5.32
N GLY A 110 16.37 11.90 5.96
CA GLY A 110 16.53 11.92 7.42
C GLY A 110 15.39 12.60 8.18
N ALA A 111 14.84 13.69 7.62
CA ALA A 111 13.83 14.49 8.29
C ALA A 111 12.41 13.97 8.06
N ALA A 112 12.09 13.38 6.88
CA ALA A 112 10.74 12.92 6.58
C ALA A 112 10.22 11.87 7.60
N PRO A 113 11.00 10.86 8.03
CA PRO A 113 10.55 9.93 9.07
C PRO A 113 10.24 10.60 10.41
N VAL A 114 11.02 11.63 10.79
CA VAL A 114 10.79 12.39 12.03
C VAL A 114 9.48 13.19 11.95
N VAL A 115 9.24 13.84 10.81
CA VAL A 115 7.98 14.57 10.57
C VAL A 115 6.78 13.61 10.61
N ALA A 116 6.90 12.44 9.98
CA ALA A 116 5.86 11.42 10.00
C ALA A 116 5.58 10.89 11.41
N GLN A 117 6.64 10.64 12.18
CA GLN A 117 6.50 10.22 13.58
C GLN A 117 5.73 11.25 14.41
N ILE A 118 6.06 12.55 14.27
CA ILE A 118 5.37 13.62 14.99
C ILE A 118 3.88 13.66 14.59
N ALA A 119 3.58 13.59 13.30
CA ALA A 119 2.20 13.59 12.81
C ALA A 119 1.38 12.41 13.37
N LYS A 120 1.97 11.21 13.36
CA LYS A 120 1.33 9.99 13.87
C LYS A 120 1.12 10.03 15.38
N GLU A 121 2.08 10.55 16.15
CA GLU A 121 1.93 10.77 17.59
C GLU A 121 0.80 11.77 17.92
N MET A 122 0.52 12.70 17.01
CA MET A 122 -0.60 13.64 17.11
C MET A 122 -1.95 13.04 16.67
N GLY A 123 -1.96 11.79 16.18
CA GLY A 123 -3.17 11.11 15.70
C GLY A 123 -3.66 11.58 14.32
N ILE A 124 -2.77 12.18 13.52
CA ILE A 124 -3.07 12.66 12.17
C ILE A 124 -2.89 11.49 11.18
N LEU A 125 -3.85 11.29 10.26
CA LEU A 125 -3.70 10.31 9.18
C LEU A 125 -2.50 10.71 8.31
N THR A 126 -1.45 9.91 8.33
CA THR A 126 -0.14 10.28 7.77
C THR A 126 0.17 9.45 6.53
N VAL A 127 0.22 10.10 5.37
CA VAL A 127 0.54 9.45 4.09
C VAL A 127 1.90 9.95 3.58
N GLY A 128 2.86 9.05 3.41
CA GLY A 128 4.13 9.36 2.78
C GLY A 128 4.03 9.23 1.27
N VAL A 129 4.51 10.21 0.51
CA VAL A 129 4.59 10.16 -0.96
C VAL A 129 6.03 10.46 -1.36
N VAL A 130 6.81 9.44 -1.71
CA VAL A 130 8.26 9.59 -1.84
C VAL A 130 8.78 9.08 -3.16
N SER A 131 9.77 9.78 -3.72
CA SER A 131 10.47 9.35 -4.93
C SER A 131 11.79 8.69 -4.60
N LYS A 132 12.08 7.57 -5.26
CA LYS A 132 13.40 6.94 -5.26
C LYS A 132 14.27 7.52 -6.38
N PRO A 133 15.59 7.69 -6.16
CA PRO A 133 16.48 8.32 -7.12
C PRO A 133 16.62 7.48 -8.39
N PHE A 134 17.08 8.08 -9.48
CA PHE A 134 17.39 7.33 -10.70
C PHE A 134 18.63 6.43 -10.51
N GLU A 135 18.72 5.33 -11.25
CA GLU A 135 19.88 4.43 -11.25
C GLU A 135 21.20 5.17 -11.54
N PHE A 136 21.17 6.14 -12.47
CA PHE A 136 22.35 6.92 -12.85
C PHE A 136 22.86 7.84 -11.72
N GLU A 137 22.04 8.15 -10.71
CA GLU A 137 22.46 8.93 -9.55
C GLU A 137 23.38 8.12 -8.60
N GLY A 138 23.50 6.82 -8.85
CA GLY A 138 24.48 5.92 -8.24
C GLY A 138 23.94 5.11 -7.07
N GLY A 139 24.43 3.87 -6.94
CA GLY A 139 23.95 2.90 -5.94
C GLY A 139 24.17 3.29 -4.47
N ARG A 140 24.95 4.34 -4.18
CA ARG A 140 25.00 4.92 -2.83
C ARG A 140 23.70 5.65 -2.49
N ARG A 141 23.18 6.48 -3.40
CA ARG A 141 21.90 7.19 -3.18
C ARG A 141 20.74 6.22 -3.09
N MET A 142 20.71 5.20 -3.95
CA MET A 142 19.67 4.16 -3.89
C MET A 142 19.66 3.43 -2.54
N ARG A 143 20.82 2.99 -2.03
CA ARG A 143 20.89 2.35 -0.69
C ARG A 143 20.42 3.26 0.45
N VAL A 144 20.76 4.54 0.38
CA VAL A 144 20.27 5.54 1.34
C VAL A 144 18.75 5.72 1.21
N ALA A 145 18.23 5.70 -0.02
CA ALA A 145 16.81 5.84 -0.29
C ALA A 145 15.99 4.66 0.23
N GLU A 146 16.46 3.42 0.04
CA GLU A 146 15.81 2.22 0.58
C GLU A 146 15.76 2.26 2.11
N ALA A 147 16.90 2.58 2.76
CA ALA A 147 16.97 2.67 4.21
C ALA A 147 16.03 3.76 4.77
N GLY A 148 15.98 4.93 4.13
CA GLY A 148 15.07 6.01 4.51
C GLY A 148 13.61 5.68 4.27
N SER A 149 13.28 5.00 3.17
CA SER A 149 11.92 4.56 2.85
C SER A 149 11.42 3.56 3.89
N GLN A 150 12.27 2.63 4.33
CA GLN A 150 11.91 1.67 5.37
C GLN A 150 11.64 2.34 6.72
N GLN A 151 12.48 3.32 7.10
CA GLN A 151 12.25 4.09 8.33
C GLN A 151 10.98 4.93 8.26
N LEU A 152 10.65 5.47 7.09
CA LEU A 152 9.41 6.20 6.89
C LEU A 152 8.19 5.28 6.96
N GLU A 153 8.26 4.08 6.39
CA GLU A 153 7.19 3.08 6.40
C GLU A 153 6.71 2.76 7.82
N ASP A 154 7.63 2.68 8.79
CA ASP A 154 7.29 2.43 10.20
C ASP A 154 6.49 3.58 10.86
N HIS A 155 6.59 4.79 10.31
CA HIS A 155 6.03 6.02 10.88
C HIS A 155 4.88 6.64 10.08
N VAL A 156 4.49 6.06 8.96
CA VAL A 156 3.29 6.47 8.20
C VAL A 156 2.18 5.43 8.36
N ASP A 157 0.97 5.79 7.94
CA ASP A 157 -0.14 4.85 7.78
C ASP A 157 -0.08 4.20 6.40
N SER A 158 0.26 4.97 5.37
CA SER A 158 0.45 4.48 4.01
C SER A 158 1.65 5.15 3.35
N LEU A 159 2.44 4.36 2.60
CA LEU A 159 3.63 4.85 1.88
C LEU A 159 3.48 4.63 0.37
N ILE A 160 3.26 5.72 -0.37
CA ILE A 160 3.29 5.75 -1.83
C ILE A 160 4.73 5.94 -2.29
N VAL A 161 5.27 4.95 -3.01
CA VAL A 161 6.64 4.99 -3.54
C VAL A 161 6.61 5.19 -5.04
N VAL A 162 7.23 6.27 -5.50
CA VAL A 162 7.43 6.59 -6.92
C VAL A 162 8.85 6.18 -7.32
N LEU A 163 8.95 5.31 -8.33
CA LEU A 163 10.23 4.86 -8.87
C LEU A 163 10.61 5.74 -10.05
N ASN A 164 11.59 6.63 -9.89
CA ASN A 164 11.98 7.54 -10.97
C ASN A 164 12.49 6.80 -12.21
N ASP A 165 13.11 5.63 -12.06
CA ASP A 165 13.54 4.82 -13.21
C ASP A 165 12.38 4.35 -14.08
N LYS A 166 11.21 4.07 -13.49
CA LYS A 166 10.01 3.73 -14.25
C LYS A 166 9.46 4.90 -15.06
N LEU A 167 9.73 6.14 -14.65
CA LEU A 167 9.41 7.31 -15.44
C LEU A 167 10.33 7.44 -16.66
N PHE A 168 11.60 7.06 -16.51
CA PHE A 168 12.56 7.06 -17.60
C PHE A 168 12.17 6.07 -18.70
N GLU A 169 11.74 4.86 -18.35
CA GLU A 169 11.24 3.85 -19.30
C GLU A 169 10.06 4.37 -20.14
N VAL A 170 9.20 5.21 -19.55
CA VAL A 170 8.03 5.80 -20.24
C VAL A 170 8.42 6.95 -21.17
N MET A 171 9.40 7.76 -20.78
CA MET A 171 9.81 8.94 -21.55
C MET A 171 10.79 8.62 -22.68
N GLY A 172 11.51 7.50 -22.58
CA GLY A 172 12.50 7.06 -23.56
C GLY A 172 13.86 7.76 -23.43
N ASP A 173 14.85 7.24 -24.18
CA ASP A 173 16.26 7.62 -24.04
C ASP A 173 16.58 9.08 -24.42
N ASP A 174 15.75 9.71 -25.25
CA ASP A 174 15.94 11.09 -25.73
C ASP A 174 15.31 12.15 -24.80
N ALA A 175 14.82 11.75 -23.63
CA ALA A 175 14.15 12.64 -22.69
C ALA A 175 15.11 13.66 -22.05
N GLU A 176 14.71 14.93 -22.05
CA GLU A 176 15.44 15.99 -21.34
C GLU A 176 15.33 15.78 -19.82
N MET A 177 16.45 15.92 -19.12
CA MET A 177 16.54 15.71 -17.67
C MET A 177 15.53 16.55 -16.87
N ASP A 178 15.32 17.81 -17.25
CA ASP A 178 14.34 18.70 -16.60
C ASP A 178 12.90 18.19 -16.77
N LYS A 179 12.56 17.64 -17.95
CA LYS A 179 11.24 17.06 -18.20
C LYS A 179 11.03 15.79 -17.38
N CYS A 180 12.08 14.99 -17.16
CA CYS A 180 12.00 13.80 -16.30
C CYS A 180 11.69 14.16 -14.84
N PHE A 181 12.35 15.19 -14.28
CA PHE A 181 12.02 15.67 -12.94
C PHE A 181 10.61 16.27 -12.86
N GLN A 182 10.19 17.02 -13.88
CA GLN A 182 8.81 17.52 -13.96
C GLN A 182 7.80 16.38 -14.02
N CYS A 183 8.11 15.28 -14.73
CA CYS A 183 7.26 14.09 -14.75
C CYS A 183 7.15 13.45 -13.36
N ALA A 184 8.26 13.36 -12.61
CA ALA A 184 8.23 12.90 -11.23
C ALA A 184 7.37 13.80 -10.33
N ASP A 185 7.53 15.13 -10.46
CA ASP A 185 6.71 16.11 -9.74
C ASP A 185 5.23 16.03 -10.14
N ASP A 186 4.91 15.74 -11.41
CA ASP A 186 3.55 15.51 -11.90
C ASP A 186 2.94 14.25 -11.25
N VAL A 187 3.71 13.18 -11.08
CA VAL A 187 3.24 11.97 -10.39
C VAL A 187 2.98 12.25 -8.91
N LEU A 188 3.89 12.96 -8.23
CA LEU A 188 3.69 13.37 -6.84
C LEU A 188 2.45 14.28 -6.70
N ASN A 189 2.27 15.22 -7.63
CA ASN A 189 1.10 16.08 -7.71
C ASN A 189 -0.19 15.26 -7.87
N ASN A 190 -0.24 14.33 -8.82
CA ASN A 190 -1.40 13.49 -9.07
C ASN A 190 -1.76 12.63 -7.85
N ALA A 191 -0.78 12.16 -7.07
CA ALA A 191 -1.03 11.40 -5.85
C ALA A 191 -1.70 12.23 -4.76
N VAL A 192 -1.19 13.44 -4.52
CA VAL A 192 -1.73 14.33 -3.49
C VAL A 192 -3.05 14.92 -3.94
N ALA A 193 -3.11 15.47 -5.16
CA ALA A 193 -4.31 16.08 -5.72
C ALA A 193 -5.44 15.06 -5.87
N GLY A 194 -5.14 13.86 -6.37
CA GLY A 194 -6.14 12.81 -6.56
C GLY A 194 -6.88 12.42 -5.28
N ILE A 195 -6.18 12.41 -4.13
CA ILE A 195 -6.79 12.09 -2.83
C ILE A 195 -7.43 13.33 -2.20
N ALA A 196 -6.77 14.48 -2.26
CA ALA A 196 -7.27 15.72 -1.66
C ALA A 196 -8.54 16.25 -2.35
N GLU A 197 -8.62 16.14 -3.68
CA GLU A 197 -9.78 16.59 -4.47
C GLU A 197 -11.03 15.77 -4.15
N ILE A 198 -10.90 14.46 -3.92
CA ILE A 198 -12.05 13.60 -3.54
C ILE A 198 -12.72 14.06 -2.24
N ILE A 199 -11.95 14.65 -1.32
CA ILE A 199 -12.40 15.04 0.02
C ILE A 199 -12.88 16.49 0.06
N ASN A 200 -12.09 17.40 -0.51
CA ASN A 200 -12.25 18.84 -0.30
C ASN A 200 -12.82 19.61 -1.50
N VAL A 201 -12.94 18.98 -2.68
CA VAL A 201 -13.58 19.61 -3.83
C VAL A 201 -14.99 19.07 -3.97
N ASP A 202 -15.96 19.97 -4.12
CA ASP A 202 -17.36 19.60 -4.36
C ASP A 202 -17.49 18.85 -5.69
N GLY A 203 -17.61 17.52 -5.60
CA GLY A 203 -17.85 16.59 -6.69
C GLY A 203 -19.31 16.14 -6.80
N LEU A 204 -19.57 15.25 -7.77
CA LEU A 204 -20.86 14.56 -7.88
C LEU A 204 -21.03 13.54 -6.74
N VAL A 205 -19.93 12.89 -6.39
CA VAL A 205 -19.84 11.87 -5.35
C VAL A 205 -18.63 12.22 -4.50
N ASN A 206 -18.90 12.92 -3.39
CA ASN A 206 -17.89 13.18 -2.37
C ASN A 206 -17.73 11.93 -1.52
N VAL A 207 -16.49 11.64 -1.16
CA VAL A 207 -16.17 10.56 -0.21
C VAL A 207 -15.95 11.20 1.14
N ASP A 208 -16.46 10.58 2.20
CA ASP A 208 -16.22 11.09 3.55
C ASP A 208 -14.76 10.80 4.01
N PHE A 209 -14.31 11.54 5.02
CA PHE A 209 -12.94 11.38 5.50
C PHE A 209 -12.70 10.02 6.18
N GLU A 210 -13.71 9.44 6.85
CA GLU A 210 -13.54 8.19 7.58
C GLU A 210 -13.44 6.98 6.62
N ASP A 211 -14.09 7.04 5.48
CA ASP A 211 -13.96 6.14 4.34
C ASP A 211 -12.52 6.17 3.80
N VAL A 212 -11.99 7.37 3.49
CA VAL A 212 -10.59 7.51 3.04
C VAL A 212 -9.61 7.01 4.10
N LYS A 213 -9.85 7.35 5.36
CA LYS A 213 -9.02 6.91 6.49
C LYS A 213 -9.08 5.40 6.69
N THR A 214 -10.20 4.74 6.40
CA THR A 214 -10.30 3.27 6.45
C THR A 214 -9.41 2.64 5.39
N VAL A 215 -9.44 3.13 4.15
CA VAL A 215 -8.64 2.57 3.05
C VAL A 215 -7.16 2.97 3.12
N MET A 216 -6.85 4.21 3.53
CA MET A 216 -5.47 4.71 3.67
C MET A 216 -4.84 4.37 5.02
N GLY A 217 -5.62 3.95 6.01
CA GLY A 217 -5.14 3.45 7.31
C GLY A 217 -4.61 2.02 7.26
N GLU A 218 -4.87 1.31 6.17
CA GLU A 218 -4.28 0.00 5.90
C GLU A 218 -2.76 0.12 5.76
N GLN A 219 -2.04 -0.33 6.79
CA GLN A 219 -0.59 -0.24 6.87
C GLN A 219 0.11 -0.95 5.72
N GLY A 220 1.02 -0.23 5.07
CA GLY A 220 2.00 -0.79 4.16
C GLY A 220 2.28 0.11 2.96
N LYS A 221 2.83 -0.53 1.92
CA LYS A 221 3.10 0.15 0.66
C LYS A 221 1.79 0.39 -0.08
N ALA A 222 1.74 1.55 -0.71
CA ALA A 222 0.70 1.95 -1.60
C ALA A 222 1.32 2.32 -2.94
N MET A 223 0.52 2.23 -3.99
CA MET A 223 0.94 2.64 -5.31
C MET A 223 -0.20 3.32 -6.04
N MET A 224 0.17 4.15 -7.02
CA MET A 224 -0.76 4.94 -7.78
C MET A 224 -0.59 4.71 -9.27
N GLY A 225 -1.70 4.56 -9.97
CA GLY A 225 -1.77 4.66 -11.42
C GLY A 225 -2.72 5.77 -11.83
N THR A 226 -2.39 6.49 -12.89
CA THR A 226 -3.25 7.54 -13.44
C THR A 226 -3.25 7.47 -14.96
N ALA A 227 -4.40 7.71 -15.57
CA ALA A 227 -4.54 7.79 -17.02
C ALA A 227 -5.62 8.80 -17.39
N THR A 228 -5.39 9.54 -18.47
CA THR A 228 -6.34 10.50 -19.04
C THR A 228 -6.63 10.12 -20.47
N VAL A 229 -7.89 9.84 -20.78
CA VAL A 229 -8.32 9.40 -22.11
C VAL A 229 -9.54 10.22 -22.54
N ALA A 230 -9.66 10.50 -23.84
CA ALA A 230 -10.82 11.17 -24.44
C ALA A 230 -11.47 10.26 -25.50
N GLY A 231 -12.70 10.58 -25.91
CA GLY A 231 -13.45 9.82 -26.91
C GLY A 231 -14.47 8.82 -26.33
N VAL A 232 -15.00 7.95 -27.19
CA VAL A 232 -16.19 7.13 -26.89
C VAL A 232 -15.95 6.09 -25.81
N ASP A 233 -14.82 5.38 -25.86
CA ASP A 233 -14.44 4.34 -24.89
C ASP A 233 -13.53 4.87 -23.77
N ARG A 234 -13.56 6.20 -23.53
CA ARG A 234 -12.64 6.86 -22.58
C ARG A 234 -12.69 6.26 -21.18
N ALA A 235 -13.85 5.84 -20.71
CA ALA A 235 -14.05 5.25 -19.38
C ALA A 235 -13.28 3.94 -19.20
N ARG A 236 -13.52 2.97 -20.08
CA ARG A 236 -12.84 1.67 -20.08
C ARG A 236 -11.34 1.81 -20.26
N LEU A 237 -10.93 2.58 -21.28
CA LEU A 237 -9.53 2.75 -21.62
C LEU A 237 -8.76 3.49 -20.54
N ALA A 238 -9.34 4.52 -19.90
CA ALA A 238 -8.71 5.20 -18.78
C ALA A 238 -8.54 4.27 -17.57
N ALA A 239 -9.55 3.44 -17.26
CA ALA A 239 -9.43 2.47 -16.18
C ALA A 239 -8.36 1.40 -16.47
N GLU A 240 -8.34 0.83 -17.69
CA GLU A 240 -7.34 -0.15 -18.12
C GLU A 240 -5.92 0.42 -18.08
N GLN A 241 -5.73 1.64 -18.60
CA GLN A 241 -4.42 2.32 -18.59
C GLN A 241 -3.98 2.73 -17.19
N ALA A 242 -4.92 3.14 -16.32
CA ALA A 242 -4.59 3.48 -14.94
C ALA A 242 -4.10 2.25 -14.18
N VAL A 243 -4.73 1.08 -14.37
CA VAL A 243 -4.29 -0.19 -13.76
C VAL A 243 -3.01 -0.72 -14.40
N ALA A 244 -2.83 -0.54 -15.70
CA ALA A 244 -1.62 -0.93 -16.43
C ALA A 244 -0.50 0.14 -16.35
N SER A 245 -0.60 1.08 -15.42
CA SER A 245 0.40 2.14 -15.29
C SER A 245 1.77 1.53 -14.94
N PRO A 246 2.87 1.97 -15.56
CA PRO A 246 4.23 1.51 -15.24
C PRO A 246 4.63 1.72 -13.77
N LEU A 247 3.98 2.69 -13.11
CA LEU A 247 4.13 2.94 -11.68
C LEU A 247 3.52 1.83 -10.80
N LEU A 248 2.64 0.99 -11.39
CA LEU A 248 2.05 -0.18 -10.77
C LEU A 248 2.75 -1.49 -11.18
N GLU A 249 3.75 -1.43 -12.06
CA GLU A 249 4.40 -2.61 -12.62
C GLU A 249 5.20 -3.38 -11.56
N GLY A 250 5.02 -4.70 -11.51
CA GLY A 250 5.70 -5.57 -10.55
C GLY A 250 4.96 -5.78 -9.22
N VAL A 251 3.76 -5.20 -9.07
CA VAL A 251 2.88 -5.49 -7.94
C VAL A 251 1.55 -6.03 -8.41
N ASP A 252 1.13 -7.09 -7.73
CA ASP A 252 -0.16 -7.70 -7.97
C ASP A 252 -1.27 -6.91 -7.26
N LEU A 253 -2.09 -6.18 -8.02
CA LEU A 253 -3.25 -5.46 -7.48
C LEU A 253 -4.26 -6.40 -6.80
N SER A 254 -4.24 -7.70 -7.11
CA SER A 254 -5.08 -8.68 -6.41
C SER A 254 -4.70 -8.84 -4.93
N GLY A 255 -3.54 -8.33 -4.50
CA GLY A 255 -3.13 -8.28 -3.10
C GLY A 255 -3.56 -7.00 -2.37
N ALA A 256 -4.16 -6.02 -3.05
CA ALA A 256 -4.57 -4.75 -2.44
C ALA A 256 -5.81 -4.97 -1.55
N ARG A 257 -5.74 -4.51 -0.29
CA ARG A 257 -6.87 -4.57 0.65
C ARG A 257 -7.79 -3.37 0.55
N GLY A 258 -7.24 -2.25 0.11
CA GLY A 258 -7.96 -1.00 -0.10
C GLY A 258 -7.65 -0.45 -1.49
N VAL A 259 -8.68 0.05 -2.16
CA VAL A 259 -8.54 0.71 -3.47
C VAL A 259 -9.36 2.00 -3.44
N LEU A 260 -8.69 3.12 -3.65
CA LEU A 260 -9.32 4.42 -3.83
C LEU A 260 -9.29 4.79 -5.33
N VAL A 261 -10.44 5.18 -5.86
CA VAL A 261 -10.60 5.56 -7.27
C VAL A 261 -11.08 7.00 -7.36
N ASN A 262 -10.31 7.87 -8.00
CA ASN A 262 -10.75 9.20 -8.39
C ASN A 262 -11.14 9.21 -9.88
N ILE A 263 -12.32 9.72 -10.18
CA ILE A 263 -12.75 9.98 -11.56
C ILE A 263 -12.91 11.48 -11.73
N THR A 264 -12.00 12.10 -12.49
CA THR A 264 -12.10 13.51 -12.89
C THR A 264 -12.62 13.59 -14.31
N SER A 265 -13.71 14.33 -14.54
CA SER A 265 -14.23 14.60 -15.88
C SER A 265 -15.01 15.91 -15.90
N SER A 266 -15.37 16.39 -17.08
CA SER A 266 -16.33 17.49 -17.20
C SER A 266 -17.72 17.03 -16.76
N ARG A 267 -18.69 17.96 -16.74
CA ARG A 267 -20.11 17.65 -16.48
C ARG A 267 -20.77 16.71 -17.50
N SER A 268 -20.01 16.19 -18.47
CA SER A 268 -20.43 15.17 -19.44
C SER A 268 -20.42 13.73 -18.90
N LEU A 269 -19.88 13.50 -17.70
CA LEU A 269 -19.73 12.16 -17.11
C LEU A 269 -21.09 11.44 -16.97
N ARG A 270 -21.18 10.24 -17.56
CA ARG A 270 -22.38 9.39 -17.52
C ARG A 270 -22.24 8.30 -16.47
N LEU A 271 -23.37 7.90 -15.87
CA LEU A 271 -23.40 6.76 -14.93
C LEU A 271 -22.88 5.45 -15.55
N SER A 272 -23.09 5.26 -16.86
CA SER A 272 -22.54 4.11 -17.59
C SER A 272 -21.02 4.08 -17.60
N GLU A 273 -20.39 5.25 -17.75
CA GLU A 273 -18.93 5.41 -17.76
C GLU A 273 -18.37 5.13 -16.36
N THR A 274 -18.98 5.69 -15.32
CA THR A 274 -18.61 5.41 -13.92
C THR A 274 -18.71 3.91 -13.62
N ARG A 275 -19.80 3.25 -14.03
CA ARG A 275 -19.97 1.80 -13.83
C ARG A 275 -18.90 0.99 -14.55
N GLU A 276 -18.52 1.38 -15.75
CA GLU A 276 -17.49 0.72 -16.54
C GLU A 276 -16.11 0.84 -15.86
N VAL A 277 -15.73 2.05 -15.42
CA VAL A 277 -14.48 2.27 -14.65
C VAL A 277 -14.44 1.37 -13.41
N MET A 278 -15.51 1.37 -12.62
CA MET A 278 -15.55 0.60 -11.37
C MET A 278 -15.52 -0.91 -11.61
N ASN A 279 -16.21 -1.41 -12.64
CA ASN A 279 -16.19 -2.83 -12.98
C ASN A 279 -14.80 -3.28 -13.44
N THR A 280 -14.13 -2.47 -14.27
CA THR A 280 -12.77 -2.74 -14.72
C THR A 280 -11.84 -2.82 -13.52
N ILE A 281 -11.79 -1.79 -12.66
CA ILE A 281 -10.88 -1.78 -11.51
C ILE A 281 -11.17 -2.93 -10.54
N LYS A 282 -12.44 -3.22 -10.27
CA LYS A 282 -12.84 -4.33 -9.39
C LYS A 282 -12.40 -5.70 -9.92
N SER A 283 -12.27 -5.86 -11.24
CA SER A 283 -11.77 -7.10 -11.82
C SER A 283 -10.27 -7.37 -11.58
N TYR A 284 -9.51 -6.32 -11.21
CA TYR A 284 -8.08 -6.40 -10.88
C TYR A 284 -7.79 -6.38 -9.38
N ALA A 285 -8.77 -6.01 -8.54
CA ALA A 285 -8.63 -5.95 -7.08
C ALA A 285 -8.99 -7.30 -6.43
N ALA A 286 -8.61 -7.48 -5.16
CA ALA A 286 -9.02 -8.64 -4.37
C ALA A 286 -10.55 -8.71 -4.22
N GLU A 287 -11.12 -9.91 -4.10
CA GLU A 287 -12.57 -10.10 -3.93
C GLU A 287 -13.10 -9.45 -2.63
N ASP A 288 -12.26 -9.41 -1.59
CA ASP A 288 -12.52 -8.81 -0.28
C ASP A 288 -11.93 -7.39 -0.12
N ALA A 289 -11.42 -6.78 -1.21
CA ALA A 289 -10.88 -5.43 -1.16
C ALA A 289 -11.97 -4.39 -0.88
N THR A 290 -11.69 -3.45 0.00
CA THR A 290 -12.54 -2.27 0.22
C THR A 290 -12.28 -1.27 -0.91
N VAL A 291 -13.25 -1.08 -1.79
CA VAL A 291 -13.15 -0.16 -2.92
C VAL A 291 -14.02 1.06 -2.67
N ILE A 292 -13.39 2.24 -2.68
CA ILE A 292 -14.05 3.54 -2.55
C ILE A 292 -13.81 4.33 -3.83
N PHE A 293 -14.82 5.05 -4.30
CA PHE A 293 -14.69 5.92 -5.46
C PHE A 293 -15.27 7.31 -5.21
N GLY A 294 -14.58 8.31 -5.74
CA GLY A 294 -15.05 9.69 -5.82
C GLY A 294 -15.14 10.14 -7.28
N ALA A 295 -16.03 11.10 -7.54
CA ALA A 295 -16.19 11.70 -8.86
C ALA A 295 -16.16 13.22 -8.76
N VAL A 296 -15.15 13.84 -9.35
CA VAL A 296 -14.88 15.28 -9.30
C VAL A 296 -15.13 15.91 -10.67
N TYR A 297 -15.77 17.08 -10.68
CA TYR A 297 -15.98 17.82 -11.91
C TYR A 297 -14.87 18.84 -12.15
N ASP A 298 -14.28 18.75 -13.34
CA ASP A 298 -13.36 19.75 -13.86
C ASP A 298 -13.76 20.15 -15.28
N ASP A 299 -14.28 21.38 -15.41
CA ASP A 299 -14.73 21.92 -16.70
C ASP A 299 -13.57 22.10 -17.69
N ALA A 300 -12.32 22.20 -17.22
CA ALA A 300 -11.14 22.29 -18.08
C ALA A 300 -10.84 20.97 -18.82
N MET A 301 -11.40 19.84 -18.38
CA MET A 301 -11.16 18.53 -18.98
C MET A 301 -11.84 18.34 -20.35
N GLY A 302 -12.86 19.14 -20.69
CA GLY A 302 -13.58 19.00 -21.96
C GLY A 302 -14.16 17.59 -22.16
N ASP A 303 -13.70 16.89 -23.19
CA ASP A 303 -14.12 15.51 -23.49
C ASP A 303 -13.23 14.42 -22.85
N ALA A 304 -12.21 14.81 -22.09
CA ALA A 304 -11.35 13.84 -21.43
C ALA A 304 -11.94 13.37 -20.09
N LEU A 305 -11.55 12.16 -19.73
CA LEU A 305 -11.84 11.49 -18.47
C LEU A 305 -10.51 10.99 -17.90
N ARG A 306 -10.21 11.42 -16.67
CA ARG A 306 -9.02 11.02 -15.92
C ARG A 306 -9.43 10.05 -14.82
N VAL A 307 -8.82 8.88 -14.78
CA VAL A 307 -8.96 7.91 -13.70
C VAL A 307 -7.65 7.85 -12.94
N THR A 308 -7.71 8.02 -11.62
CA THR A 308 -6.57 7.82 -10.73
C THR A 308 -6.92 6.72 -9.74
N VAL A 309 -6.10 5.68 -9.66
CA VAL A 309 -6.27 4.53 -8.78
C VAL A 309 -5.14 4.55 -7.77
N VAL A 310 -5.48 4.49 -6.48
CA VAL A 310 -4.52 4.31 -5.39
C VAL A 310 -4.82 3.00 -4.69
N ALA A 311 -3.90 2.04 -4.79
CA ALA A 311 -4.00 0.74 -4.14
C ALA A 311 -3.18 0.74 -2.84
N THR A 312 -3.78 0.32 -1.73
CA THR A 312 -3.16 0.26 -0.39
C THR A 312 -3.17 -1.13 0.20
N GLY A 313 -2.35 -1.34 1.24
CA GLY A 313 -2.19 -2.64 1.89
C GLY A 313 -1.37 -3.65 1.09
N LEU A 314 -0.54 -3.18 0.15
CA LEU A 314 0.29 -4.02 -0.72
C LEU A 314 1.50 -4.58 0.08
N GLY A 315 1.86 -5.84 -0.17
CA GLY A 315 3.07 -6.46 0.38
C GLY A 315 2.92 -7.13 1.75
N ARG A 316 1.76 -7.01 2.41
CA ARG A 316 1.40 -7.95 3.49
C ARG A 316 0.81 -9.19 2.84
N ALA A 317 1.67 -10.17 2.55
CA ALA A 317 1.20 -11.55 2.49
C ALA A 317 0.36 -11.75 3.76
N ALA A 318 -0.92 -12.11 3.60
CA ALA A 318 -1.77 -12.44 4.73
C ALA A 318 -0.92 -13.35 5.62
N LYS A 319 -0.51 -12.88 6.80
CA LYS A 319 0.08 -13.77 7.79
C LYS A 319 -1.01 -14.80 7.98
N LYS A 320 -0.86 -15.98 7.34
CA LYS A 320 -1.59 -17.17 7.74
C LYS A 320 -1.43 -17.14 9.24
N GLN A 321 -2.54 -16.90 9.95
CA GLN A 321 -2.55 -16.95 11.39
C GLN A 321 -1.91 -18.29 11.70
N GLN A 322 -0.66 -18.28 12.15
CA GLN A 322 -0.03 -19.49 12.63
C GLN A 322 -0.93 -19.85 13.80
N ALA A 323 -1.72 -20.91 13.63
CA ALA A 323 -2.56 -21.43 14.68
C ALA A 323 -1.69 -21.44 15.93
N ALA A 324 -2.13 -20.72 16.98
CA ALA A 324 -1.39 -20.64 18.22
C ALA A 324 -0.94 -22.05 18.59
N PRO A 325 0.34 -22.28 18.97
CA PRO A 325 0.80 -23.61 19.30
C PRO A 325 -0.15 -24.18 20.35
N MET A 326 -0.91 -25.21 19.97
CA MET A 326 -1.79 -25.92 20.89
C MET A 326 -0.92 -26.33 22.06
N THR A 327 -1.17 -25.73 23.22
CA THR A 327 -0.49 -26.11 24.44
C THR A 327 -1.01 -27.49 24.78
N LEU A 328 -0.27 -28.54 24.41
CA LEU A 328 -0.57 -29.90 24.83
C LEU A 328 -0.58 -29.90 26.36
N LEU A 329 -1.77 -29.95 26.97
CA LEU A 329 -1.89 -30.21 28.39
C LEU A 329 -1.29 -31.60 28.65
N ARG A 330 -0.19 -31.63 29.38
CA ARG A 330 0.46 -32.86 29.86
C ARG A 330 -0.53 -33.64 30.71
N THR A 331 -1.09 -34.74 30.20
CA THR A 331 -2.05 -35.58 30.93
C THR A 331 -1.33 -36.59 31.80
N GLY A 332 -0.41 -36.16 32.67
CA GLY A 332 0.12 -36.93 33.80
C GLY A 332 0.76 -38.31 33.55
N THR A 333 0.80 -38.82 32.32
CA THR A 333 1.27 -40.17 31.94
C THR A 333 2.51 -40.13 31.04
N ASP A 334 2.97 -38.93 30.71
CA ASP A 334 3.97 -38.67 29.67
C ASP A 334 5.39 -39.10 30.09
N ASN A 335 5.58 -39.48 31.35
CA ASN A 335 6.85 -39.88 31.96
C ASN A 335 6.78 -41.25 32.67
N ALA A 336 5.91 -42.16 32.25
CA ALA A 336 5.92 -43.52 32.79
C ALA A 336 7.17 -44.29 32.27
N PRO A 337 8.09 -44.75 33.14
CA PRO A 337 9.27 -45.48 32.71
C PRO A 337 8.85 -46.85 32.17
N VAL A 338 9.03 -47.07 30.87
CA VAL A 338 8.87 -48.38 30.25
C VAL A 338 10.06 -49.23 30.70
N ALA A 339 9.80 -50.20 31.58
CA ALA A 339 10.80 -51.15 32.05
C ALA A 339 11.30 -52.03 30.89
N HIS A 340 12.49 -51.73 30.38
CA HIS A 340 13.20 -52.57 29.41
C HIS A 340 13.88 -53.74 30.14
N ALA A 341 13.40 -54.95 29.90
CA ALA A 341 14.11 -56.17 30.26
C ALA A 341 15.39 -56.30 29.43
N GLN A 342 16.48 -56.60 30.13
CA GLN A 342 17.85 -56.70 29.64
C GLN A 342 17.99 -57.78 28.56
N HIS A 343 18.68 -57.47 27.45
CA HIS A 343 19.68 -58.39 26.86
C HIS A 343 20.68 -57.64 25.96
N SER A 344 21.90 -58.17 26.00
CA SER A 344 23.19 -57.59 25.63
C SER A 344 23.53 -57.62 24.14
N TYR A 345 24.38 -56.67 23.74
CA TYR A 345 24.89 -56.38 22.40
C TYR A 345 25.62 -57.51 21.66
N ALA A 346 25.31 -57.67 20.37
CA ALA A 346 26.25 -57.99 19.27
C ALA A 346 25.68 -57.45 17.93
N PRO A 347 26.51 -56.98 16.96
CA PRO A 347 26.02 -56.20 15.81
C PRO A 347 25.79 -57.07 14.57
N GLN A 348 24.60 -57.02 13.97
CA GLN A 348 24.40 -57.54 12.62
C GLN A 348 23.18 -56.93 11.89
N GLN A 349 23.46 -56.38 10.71
CA GLN A 349 22.61 -56.18 9.53
C GLN A 349 21.35 -55.29 9.64
N SER A 350 21.46 -54.16 8.94
CA SER A 350 20.39 -53.31 8.43
C SER A 350 19.26 -54.11 7.77
N ASN A 351 18.05 -53.98 8.32
CA ASN A 351 16.83 -54.15 7.55
C ASN A 351 16.01 -52.86 7.70
N GLY A 352 16.18 -51.97 6.73
CA GLY A 352 15.51 -50.68 6.68
C GLY A 352 14.01 -50.88 6.51
N THR A 353 13.21 -50.15 7.30
CA THR A 353 11.77 -50.04 7.09
C THR A 353 11.53 -49.23 5.82
N ASP A 354 10.88 -49.84 4.83
CA ASP A 354 10.62 -49.25 3.52
C ASP A 354 9.46 -48.24 3.60
N TYR A 355 9.75 -46.96 3.36
CA TYR A 355 8.78 -45.87 3.39
C TYR A 355 8.08 -45.65 2.04
N GLY A 356 8.38 -46.45 1.00
CA GLY A 356 7.75 -46.33 -0.32
C GLY A 356 6.24 -46.61 -0.34
N ALA A 357 5.70 -47.26 0.69
CA ALA A 357 4.28 -47.54 0.81
C ALA A 357 3.42 -46.31 1.21
N LEU A 358 4.04 -45.14 1.48
CA LEU A 358 3.34 -43.92 1.88
C LEU A 358 2.80 -43.06 0.74
N ASP A 359 3.11 -43.37 -0.52
CA ASP A 359 2.66 -42.60 -1.70
C ASP A 359 1.28 -43.01 -2.25
N THR A 360 0.62 -44.01 -1.66
CA THR A 360 -0.75 -44.40 -2.05
C THR A 360 -1.77 -44.01 -0.97
N PRO A 361 -2.96 -43.48 -1.31
CA PRO A 361 -4.00 -43.18 -0.31
C PRO A 361 -4.36 -44.36 0.58
N ALA A 362 -4.57 -44.10 1.88
CA ALA A 362 -4.70 -45.12 2.92
C ALA A 362 -5.80 -46.17 2.66
N VAL A 363 -6.82 -45.83 1.88
CA VAL A 363 -7.92 -46.72 1.49
C VAL A 363 -7.44 -47.91 0.64
N TRP A 364 -6.35 -47.74 -0.10
CA TRP A 364 -5.75 -48.79 -0.95
C TRP A 364 -4.62 -49.57 -0.28
N ARG A 365 -4.23 -49.22 0.95
CA ARG A 365 -3.18 -49.93 1.71
C ARG A 365 -3.71 -51.13 2.50
N SER A 366 -5.02 -51.36 2.46
CA SER A 366 -5.71 -52.34 3.29
C SER A 366 -5.75 -53.70 2.60
N SER A 367 -5.09 -54.71 3.21
CA SER A 367 -5.05 -56.09 2.72
C SER A 367 -6.45 -56.68 2.50
N ARG A 368 -6.53 -57.59 1.53
CA ARG A 368 -7.72 -58.28 1.00
C ARG A 368 -8.71 -58.82 2.05
N GLU A 369 -8.25 -59.08 3.28
CA GLU A 369 -9.06 -59.51 4.43
C GLU A 369 -10.05 -58.43 4.93
N THR A 370 -9.81 -57.16 4.65
CA THR A 370 -10.68 -56.04 5.07
C THR A 370 -11.84 -55.77 4.12
N ALA A 371 -11.69 -56.07 2.82
CA ALA A 371 -12.77 -55.88 1.84
C ALA A 371 -13.88 -56.93 2.04
N ALA A 372 -13.51 -58.20 2.26
CA ALA A 372 -14.47 -59.28 2.52
C ALA A 372 -15.27 -59.05 3.81
N SER A 373 -14.61 -58.65 4.90
CA SER A 373 -15.27 -58.33 6.17
C SER A 373 -16.17 -57.10 6.07
N HIS A 374 -15.81 -56.11 5.25
CA HIS A 374 -16.66 -54.93 5.02
C HIS A 374 -17.92 -55.26 4.21
N VAL A 375 -17.81 -56.11 3.19
CA VAL A 375 -18.96 -56.59 2.41
C VAL A 375 -19.90 -57.41 3.29
N GLN A 376 -19.35 -58.29 4.15
CA GLN A 376 -20.15 -59.08 5.09
C GLN A 376 -20.88 -58.22 6.13
N ALA A 377 -20.21 -57.18 6.66
CA ALA A 377 -20.85 -56.23 7.59
C ALA A 377 -21.96 -55.39 6.94
N LEU A 378 -21.87 -55.11 5.64
CA LEU A 378 -22.92 -54.41 4.88
C LEU A 378 -24.13 -55.32 4.62
N GLN A 379 -23.90 -56.60 4.34
CA GLN A 379 -24.97 -57.59 4.20
C GLN A 379 -25.69 -57.85 5.54
N GLU A 380 -24.97 -57.94 6.66
CA GLU A 380 -25.57 -58.07 8.01
C GLU A 380 -26.44 -56.85 8.39
N LYS A 381 -26.12 -55.67 7.84
CA LYS A 381 -26.92 -54.46 7.99
C LYS A 381 -28.10 -54.38 7.02
N GLY A 382 -28.37 -55.44 6.25
CA GLY A 382 -29.52 -55.57 5.36
C GLY A 382 -29.37 -54.89 4.01
N VAL A 383 -28.15 -54.55 3.59
CA VAL A 383 -27.90 -54.01 2.24
C VAL A 383 -27.89 -55.17 1.24
N ASP A 384 -28.67 -55.03 0.17
CA ASP A 384 -28.76 -56.05 -0.87
C ASP A 384 -27.43 -56.21 -1.63
N THR A 385 -27.10 -57.44 -2.00
CA THR A 385 -25.77 -57.74 -2.59
C THR A 385 -25.54 -57.01 -3.92
N TYR A 386 -26.61 -56.61 -4.61
CA TYR A 386 -26.53 -55.86 -5.86
C TYR A 386 -26.29 -54.36 -5.67
N ASP A 387 -26.61 -53.83 -4.49
CA ASP A 387 -26.43 -52.42 -4.12
C ASP A 387 -25.03 -52.11 -3.57
N ILE A 388 -24.24 -53.14 -3.27
CA ILE A 388 -22.84 -52.97 -2.87
C ILE A 388 -21.99 -52.59 -4.12
N PRO A 389 -21.19 -51.50 -4.05
CA PRO A 389 -20.38 -51.06 -5.19
C PRO A 389 -19.54 -52.18 -5.79
N ALA A 390 -19.56 -52.28 -7.13
CA ALA A 390 -18.93 -53.38 -7.86
C ALA A 390 -17.44 -53.57 -7.57
N PHE A 391 -16.72 -52.49 -7.23
CA PHE A 391 -15.30 -52.56 -6.89
C PHE A 391 -15.03 -53.27 -5.54
N LEU A 392 -15.93 -53.13 -4.56
CA LEU A 392 -15.82 -53.83 -3.26
C LEU A 392 -16.17 -55.31 -3.42
N ARG A 393 -17.17 -55.64 -4.24
CA ARG A 393 -17.52 -57.03 -4.57
C ARG A 393 -16.36 -57.77 -5.24
N LYS A 394 -15.75 -57.14 -6.25
CA LYS A 394 -14.62 -57.71 -6.99
C LYS A 394 -13.33 -57.87 -6.17
N GLN A 395 -13.21 -57.16 -5.04
CA GLN A 395 -12.08 -57.30 -4.13
C GLN A 395 -12.30 -58.36 -3.04
N ALA A 396 -13.57 -58.67 -2.75
CA ALA A 396 -13.97 -59.74 -1.82
C ALA A 396 -13.98 -61.13 -2.47
N ASP A 397 -14.21 -61.21 -3.79
CA ASP A 397 -13.93 -62.38 -4.64
C ASP A 397 -12.41 -62.57 -4.89
#